data_AF-A0A067LGQ6-F1
#
_entry.id   AF-A0A067LGQ6-F1
#
_cell.length_a   1.000
_cell.length_b   1.000
_cell.length_c   1.000
_cell.angle_alpha   90.00
_cell.angle_beta   90.00
_cell.angle_gamma   90.00
#
_symmetry.space_group_name_H-M   'P 1'
#
loop_
_entity.id
_entity.type
_entity.pdbx_description
1 polymer ?
#
loop_
_entity_poly.entity_id
_entity_poly.type
_entity_poly.pdbx_seq_one_letter_code
_entity_poly.pdbx_strand_id
1 'polypeptide(L)'
;MERKLCTHISQIEQQQLIDKLDIFKIHGKDRHGRKILRFIGKSFPARFLNVDLVKSYLKEKIYPQLEKEPFSVLYVHTGVQRSENFPGISALRSIYDAIPINVKDNLHAVYFLHPGLQSRLFLATFGRFLFSGGLYGKLRYINRIDYLWDHVRRNEVEIPEFVHDHDEDLEYRPMMDYGLESDHPRVYGAAPTMDSPVSMYSMRCIS
;
A
#
# COMPACT_ATOMS: atom_id res chain seq x y z
N MET A 1 6.04 -10.92 -36.69
CA MET A 1 5.31 -11.97 -35.93
C MET A 1 6.06 -12.18 -34.62
N GLU A 2 5.91 -11.25 -33.68
CA GLU A 2 6.59 -11.33 -32.38
C GLU A 2 5.73 -12.10 -31.38
N ARG A 3 6.36 -13.08 -30.74
CA ARG A 3 5.74 -14.03 -29.83
C ARG A 3 5.36 -13.32 -28.53
N LYS A 4 4.06 -13.18 -28.26
CA LYS A 4 3.52 -12.95 -26.91
C LYS A 4 3.89 -14.14 -26.03
N LEU A 5 4.88 -13.99 -25.18
CA LEU A 5 5.18 -14.94 -24.11
C LEU A 5 4.14 -14.76 -23.00
N CYS A 6 2.97 -15.39 -23.17
CA CYS A 6 1.99 -15.50 -22.10
C CYS A 6 2.40 -16.70 -21.24
N THR A 7 3.21 -16.46 -20.21
CA THR A 7 3.56 -17.49 -19.21
C THR A 7 2.33 -17.74 -18.35
N HIS A 8 1.54 -18.73 -18.75
CA HIS A 8 0.39 -19.20 -17.99
C HIS A 8 0.88 -20.07 -16.83
N ILE A 9 1.28 -19.43 -15.72
CA ILE A 9 1.67 -20.11 -14.48
C ILE A 9 0.45 -20.85 -13.92
N SER A 10 0.61 -22.08 -13.46
CA SER A 10 -0.48 -22.92 -12.93
C SER A 10 -1.03 -22.37 -11.60
N GLN A 11 -2.27 -22.75 -11.24
CA GLN A 11 -2.90 -22.30 -9.99
C GLN A 11 -2.07 -22.66 -8.74
N ILE A 12 -1.41 -23.82 -8.73
CA ILE A 12 -0.57 -24.27 -7.62
C ILE A 12 0.67 -23.37 -7.49
N GLU A 13 1.32 -23.07 -8.61
CA GLU A 13 2.49 -22.18 -8.63
C GLU A 13 2.13 -20.75 -8.24
N GLN A 14 0.95 -20.24 -8.62
CA GLN A 14 0.46 -18.94 -8.17
C GLN A 14 0.19 -18.91 -6.66
N GLN A 15 -0.37 -19.98 -6.09
CA GLN A 15 -0.57 -20.09 -4.65
C GLN A 15 0.76 -20.15 -3.89
N GLN A 16 1.72 -20.94 -4.39
CA GLN A 16 3.08 -20.97 -3.87
C GLN A 16 3.77 -19.61 -3.99
N LEU A 17 3.48 -18.83 -5.04
CA LEU A 17 4.00 -17.48 -5.20
C LEU A 17 3.45 -16.54 -4.11
N ILE A 18 2.16 -16.61 -3.79
CA ILE A 18 1.55 -15.82 -2.71
C ILE A 18 2.18 -16.17 -1.35
N ASP A 19 2.36 -17.46 -1.07
CA ASP A 19 2.99 -17.94 0.15
C ASP A 19 4.47 -17.50 0.21
N LYS A 20 5.23 -17.70 -0.88
CA LYS A 20 6.67 -17.40 -0.95
C LYS A 20 6.97 -15.90 -0.85
N LEU A 21 6.10 -15.07 -1.40
CA LEU A 21 6.24 -13.61 -1.36
C LEU A 21 5.73 -13.00 -0.05
N ASP A 22 5.22 -13.83 0.88
CA ASP A 22 4.75 -13.43 2.20
C ASP A 22 3.75 -12.25 2.13
N ILE A 23 2.93 -12.26 1.07
CA ILE A 23 2.05 -11.15 0.69
C ILE A 23 1.05 -10.87 1.79
N PHE A 24 0.42 -11.95 2.30
CA PHE A 24 -0.56 -11.91 3.39
C PHE A 24 -0.01 -12.72 4.55
N LYS A 25 0.33 -12.06 5.65
CA LYS A 25 0.83 -12.72 6.87
C LYS A 25 0.06 -12.22 8.07
N ILE A 26 -0.55 -13.12 8.83
CA ILE A 26 -1.14 -12.77 10.12
C ILE A 26 -0.03 -12.88 11.15
N HIS A 27 0.46 -11.74 11.63
CA HIS A 27 1.56 -11.71 12.59
C HIS A 27 1.48 -10.45 13.45
N GLY A 28 1.70 -10.64 14.74
CA GLY A 28 1.65 -9.58 15.74
C GLY A 28 0.26 -9.20 16.20
N LYS A 29 0.24 -8.38 17.25
CA LYS A 29 -0.98 -7.76 17.78
C LYS A 29 -0.81 -6.25 17.87
N ASP A 30 -1.94 -5.56 17.76
CA ASP A 30 -1.97 -4.14 18.04
C ASP A 30 -1.94 -3.88 19.56
N ARG A 31 -1.89 -2.61 19.95
CA ARG A 31 -1.84 -2.25 21.39
C ARG A 31 -3.03 -2.77 22.19
N HIS A 32 -4.18 -2.99 21.54
CA HIS A 32 -5.40 -3.53 22.14
C HIS A 32 -5.47 -5.06 22.10
N GLY A 33 -4.40 -5.74 21.66
CA GLY A 33 -4.31 -7.19 21.61
C GLY A 33 -5.00 -7.83 20.40
N ARG A 34 -5.46 -7.05 19.42
CA ARG A 34 -6.10 -7.55 18.21
C ARG A 34 -5.06 -8.01 17.21
N LYS A 35 -5.33 -9.10 16.49
CA LYS A 35 -4.41 -9.64 15.48
C LYS A 35 -4.16 -8.63 14.37
N ILE A 36 -2.96 -8.67 13.78
CA ILE A 36 -2.61 -7.85 12.63
C ILE A 36 -2.44 -8.72 11.39
N LEU A 37 -3.21 -8.41 10.34
CA LEU A 37 -2.98 -8.92 8.99
C LEU A 37 -2.04 -7.95 8.26
N ARG A 38 -0.80 -8.37 8.03
CA ARG A 38 0.19 -7.63 7.24
C ARG A 38 -0.02 -7.93 5.75
N PHE A 39 -0.10 -6.88 4.95
CA PHE A 39 -0.18 -6.93 3.49
C PHE A 39 0.97 -6.12 2.87
N ILE A 40 1.86 -6.77 2.12
CA ILE A 40 3.00 -6.10 1.46
C ILE A 40 2.65 -5.80 0.00
N GLY A 41 2.42 -4.54 -0.32
CA GLY A 41 1.97 -4.13 -1.65
C GLY A 41 3.00 -4.33 -2.76
N LYS A 42 4.29 -4.05 -2.49
CA LYS A 42 5.39 -4.21 -3.47
C LYS A 42 5.59 -5.68 -3.89
N SER A 43 5.16 -6.60 -3.05
CA SER A 43 5.26 -8.04 -3.29
C SER A 43 4.02 -8.60 -3.97
N PHE A 44 3.07 -7.77 -4.44
CA PHE A 44 1.85 -8.24 -5.08
C PHE A 44 2.00 -8.27 -6.62
N PRO A 45 2.24 -9.44 -7.24
CA PRO A 45 2.43 -9.53 -8.69
C PRO A 45 1.10 -9.42 -9.45
N ALA A 46 0.58 -8.20 -9.58
CA ALA A 46 -0.71 -7.93 -10.21
C ALA A 46 -0.80 -8.38 -11.67
N ARG A 47 0.33 -8.47 -12.37
CA ARG A 47 0.40 -8.95 -13.76
C ARG A 47 0.18 -10.45 -13.90
N PHE A 48 0.47 -11.22 -12.85
CA PHE A 48 0.52 -12.69 -12.92
C PHE A 48 -0.54 -13.37 -12.06
N LEU A 49 -1.08 -12.68 -11.04
CA LEU A 49 -2.08 -13.26 -10.15
C LEU A 49 -3.50 -13.11 -10.71
N ASN A 50 -4.20 -14.23 -10.80
CA ASN A 50 -5.63 -14.21 -11.08
C ASN A 50 -6.40 -13.73 -9.83
N VAL A 51 -7.30 -12.77 -10.05
CA VAL A 51 -8.19 -12.21 -9.02
C VAL A 51 -8.95 -13.30 -8.28
N ASP A 52 -9.46 -14.31 -9.00
CA ASP A 52 -10.24 -15.38 -8.37
C ASP A 52 -9.38 -16.31 -7.51
N LEU A 53 -8.12 -16.50 -7.89
CA LEU A 53 -7.17 -17.24 -7.06
C LEU A 53 -6.86 -16.49 -5.77
N VAL A 54 -6.68 -15.17 -5.84
CA VAL A 54 -6.50 -14.33 -4.63
C VAL A 54 -7.73 -14.42 -3.73
N LYS A 55 -8.95 -14.37 -4.28
CA LYS A 55 -10.18 -14.53 -3.50
C LYS A 55 -10.25 -15.89 -2.81
N SER A 56 -9.98 -16.98 -3.53
CA SER A 56 -9.99 -18.34 -2.98
C SER A 56 -8.93 -18.50 -1.90
N TYR A 57 -7.72 -17.99 -2.13
CA TYR A 57 -6.64 -17.99 -1.14
C TYR A 57 -7.04 -17.27 0.16
N LEU A 58 -7.59 -16.07 0.06
CA LEU A 58 -8.04 -15.30 1.22
C LEU A 58 -9.16 -16.04 1.96
N LYS A 59 -10.09 -16.65 1.23
CA LYS A 59 -11.20 -17.42 1.80
C LYS A 59 -10.75 -18.67 2.55
N GLU A 60 -9.77 -19.39 2.01
CA GLU A 60 -9.34 -20.66 2.58
C GLU A 60 -8.31 -20.50 3.70
N LYS A 61 -7.36 -19.57 3.56
CA LYS A 61 -6.24 -19.43 4.50
C LYS A 61 -6.37 -18.28 5.47
N ILE A 62 -6.99 -17.15 5.08
CA ILE A 62 -6.93 -15.91 5.85
C ILE A 62 -8.22 -15.66 6.65
N TYR A 63 -9.38 -15.66 6.00
CA TYR A 63 -10.67 -15.35 6.65
C TYR A 63 -11.00 -16.25 7.86
N PRO A 64 -10.77 -17.58 7.84
CA PRO A 64 -11.07 -18.45 8.99
C PRO A 64 -10.29 -18.09 10.27
N GLN A 65 -9.16 -17.39 10.13
CA GLN A 65 -8.34 -16.95 11.25
C GLN A 65 -8.75 -15.59 11.84
N LEU A 66 -9.57 -14.82 11.09
CA LEU A 66 -9.93 -13.43 11.37
C LEU A 66 -11.44 -13.25 11.62
N GLU A 67 -12.28 -14.22 11.26
CA GLU A 67 -13.74 -14.13 11.42
C GLU A 67 -14.23 -14.24 12.86
N LYS A 68 -13.37 -14.67 13.81
CA LYS A 68 -13.77 -14.90 15.21
C LYS A 68 -13.55 -13.71 16.13
N GLU A 69 -12.58 -12.86 15.83
CA GLU A 69 -12.15 -11.78 16.71
C GLU A 69 -11.86 -10.52 15.92
N PRO A 70 -12.02 -9.33 16.52
CA PRO A 70 -11.61 -8.08 15.89
C PRO A 70 -10.12 -8.09 15.52
N PHE A 71 -9.80 -7.56 14.35
CA PHE A 71 -8.43 -7.52 13.83
C PHE A 71 -8.14 -6.18 13.14
N SER A 72 -6.87 -5.88 12.95
CA SER A 72 -6.40 -4.72 12.21
C SER A 72 -5.60 -5.17 10.99
N VAL A 73 -5.57 -4.36 9.93
CA VAL A 73 -4.76 -4.62 8.73
C VAL A 73 -3.62 -3.62 8.70
N LEU A 74 -2.40 -4.08 8.45
CA LEU A 74 -1.26 -3.23 8.12
C LEU A 74 -0.96 -3.39 6.63
N TYR A 75 -1.30 -2.37 5.85
CA TYR A 75 -0.92 -2.30 4.44
C TYR A 75 0.38 -1.51 4.28
N VAL A 76 1.42 -2.19 3.84
CA VAL A 76 2.73 -1.60 3.52
C VAL A 76 2.74 -1.24 2.04
N HIS A 77 2.68 0.06 1.74
CA HIS A 77 2.66 0.57 0.37
C HIS A 77 4.03 1.04 -0.15
N THR A 78 5.07 0.87 0.66
CA THR A 78 6.43 1.26 0.30
C THR A 78 6.89 0.60 -1.00
N GLY A 79 7.40 1.41 -1.93
CA GLY A 79 7.91 0.94 -3.22
C GLY A 79 6.86 0.32 -4.15
N VAL A 80 5.56 0.54 -3.90
CA VAL A 80 4.49 0.05 -4.77
C VAL A 80 4.49 0.82 -6.09
N GLN A 81 4.77 0.12 -7.18
CA GLN A 81 4.60 0.65 -8.52
C GLN A 81 3.24 0.27 -9.09
N ARG A 82 2.43 1.25 -9.48
CA ARG A 82 1.06 1.03 -9.99
C ARG A 82 1.04 0.17 -11.27
N SER A 83 2.03 0.30 -12.14
CA SER A 83 2.14 -0.45 -13.40
C SER A 83 2.43 -1.95 -13.21
N GLU A 84 2.90 -2.35 -12.03
CA GLU A 84 3.36 -3.71 -11.75
C GLU A 84 2.54 -4.40 -10.66
N ASN A 85 2.13 -3.63 -9.64
CA ASN A 85 1.56 -4.15 -8.40
C ASN A 85 0.08 -3.83 -8.21
N PHE A 86 -0.51 -2.98 -9.05
CA PHE A 86 -1.93 -2.61 -8.93
C PHE A 86 -2.79 -3.43 -9.90
N PRO A 87 -3.68 -4.32 -9.42
CA PRO A 87 -4.50 -5.19 -10.28
C PRO A 87 -5.61 -4.46 -11.03
N GLY A 88 -5.74 -3.15 -10.86
CA GLY A 88 -6.82 -2.36 -11.43
C GLY A 88 -7.99 -2.17 -10.47
N ILE A 89 -8.81 -1.17 -10.77
CA ILE A 89 -9.92 -0.73 -9.93
C ILE A 89 -11.00 -1.82 -9.83
N SER A 90 -11.34 -2.45 -10.95
CA SER A 90 -12.35 -3.51 -11.01
C SER A 90 -11.93 -4.74 -10.21
N ALA A 91 -10.69 -5.18 -10.36
CA ALA A 91 -10.14 -6.30 -9.62
C ALA A 91 -10.11 -6.03 -8.11
N LEU A 92 -9.62 -4.85 -7.70
CA LEU A 92 -9.58 -4.45 -6.30
C LEU A 92 -10.99 -4.42 -5.68
N ARG A 93 -11.96 -3.84 -6.39
CA ARG A 93 -13.37 -3.84 -5.98
C ARG A 93 -13.91 -5.27 -5.87
N SER A 94 -13.62 -6.11 -6.85
CA SER A 94 -14.09 -7.50 -6.87
C SER A 94 -13.54 -8.33 -5.70
N ILE A 95 -12.28 -8.12 -5.32
CA ILE A 95 -11.68 -8.73 -4.13
C ILE A 95 -12.38 -8.22 -2.87
N TYR A 96 -12.58 -6.91 -2.75
CA TYR A 96 -13.24 -6.30 -1.61
C TYR A 96 -14.69 -6.80 -1.44
N ASP A 97 -15.46 -6.84 -2.53
CA ASP A 97 -16.85 -7.29 -2.52
C ASP A 97 -16.96 -8.77 -2.13
N ALA A 98 -15.95 -9.59 -2.45
CA ALA A 98 -15.87 -11.00 -2.07
C ALA A 98 -15.50 -11.25 -0.60
N ILE A 99 -15.05 -10.23 0.15
CA ILE A 99 -14.79 -10.40 1.59
C ILE A 99 -16.12 -10.62 2.31
N PRO A 100 -16.27 -11.71 3.11
CA PRO A 100 -17.46 -11.97 3.91
C PRO A 100 -17.80 -10.83 4.88
N ILE A 101 -19.09 -10.59 5.12
CA ILE A 101 -19.58 -9.47 5.96
C ILE A 101 -19.05 -9.57 7.39
N ASN A 102 -19.04 -10.77 7.99
CA ASN A 102 -18.46 -11.02 9.31
C ASN A 102 -16.98 -10.60 9.41
N VAL A 103 -16.19 -10.83 8.36
CA VAL A 103 -14.78 -10.39 8.32
C VAL A 103 -14.68 -8.87 8.19
N LYS A 104 -15.54 -8.24 7.37
CA LYS A 104 -15.58 -6.77 7.22
C LYS A 104 -15.97 -6.06 8.52
N ASP A 105 -16.88 -6.67 9.29
CA ASP A 105 -17.35 -6.11 10.56
C ASP A 105 -16.29 -6.23 11.65
N ASN A 106 -15.56 -7.34 11.71
CA ASN A 106 -14.45 -7.55 12.64
C ASN A 106 -13.22 -6.68 12.34
N LEU A 107 -13.09 -6.17 11.12
CA LEU A 107 -12.00 -5.27 10.79
C LEU A 107 -12.14 -3.97 11.58
N HIS A 108 -11.18 -3.68 12.43
CA HIS A 108 -11.19 -2.48 13.27
C HIS A 108 -10.55 -1.28 12.54
N ALA A 109 -9.33 -1.45 12.04
CA ALA A 109 -8.57 -0.39 11.38
C ALA A 109 -7.72 -0.94 10.24
N VAL A 110 -7.46 -0.09 9.25
CA VAL A 110 -6.47 -0.34 8.19
C VAL A 110 -5.38 0.72 8.31
N TYR A 111 -4.21 0.32 8.78
CA TYR A 111 -3.01 1.13 8.84
C TYR A 111 -2.34 1.11 7.46
N PHE A 112 -2.39 2.23 6.75
CA PHE A 112 -1.77 2.40 5.45
C PHE A 112 -0.40 3.06 5.66
N LEU A 113 0.67 2.25 5.63
CA LEU A 113 2.05 2.68 5.83
C LEU A 113 2.69 3.15 4.52
N HIS A 114 3.35 4.31 4.57
CA HIS A 114 4.00 5.02 3.47
C HIS A 114 3.05 5.30 2.28
N PRO A 115 1.89 5.97 2.51
CA PRO A 115 1.00 6.39 1.45
C PRO A 115 1.58 7.55 0.66
N GLY A 116 2.09 7.26 -0.55
CA GLY A 116 2.47 8.30 -1.50
C GLY A 116 1.28 9.14 -1.99
N LEU A 117 1.56 10.31 -2.58
CA LEU A 117 0.55 11.25 -3.06
C LEU A 117 -0.44 10.63 -4.03
N GLN A 118 0.04 9.78 -4.95
CA GLN A 118 -0.81 9.12 -5.94
C GLN A 118 -1.82 8.17 -5.31
N SER A 119 -1.43 7.39 -4.29
CA SER A 119 -2.34 6.46 -3.62
C SER A 119 -3.32 7.19 -2.71
N ARG A 120 -2.89 8.28 -2.05
CA ARG A 120 -3.80 9.19 -1.32
C ARG A 120 -4.85 9.79 -2.24
N LEU A 121 -4.45 10.32 -3.39
CA LEU A 121 -5.38 10.90 -4.37
C LEU A 121 -6.32 9.82 -4.92
N PHE A 122 -5.79 8.63 -5.25
CA PHE A 122 -6.59 7.50 -5.67
C PHE A 122 -7.67 7.12 -4.63
N LEU A 123 -7.29 7.03 -3.36
CA LEU A 123 -8.21 6.71 -2.27
C LEU A 123 -9.20 7.84 -1.99
N ALA A 124 -8.80 9.10 -2.10
CA ALA A 124 -9.70 10.24 -1.98
C ALA A 124 -10.78 10.23 -3.09
N THR A 125 -10.37 9.92 -4.32
CA THR A 125 -11.26 9.91 -5.49
C THR A 125 -12.15 8.66 -5.54
N PHE A 126 -11.58 7.48 -5.32
CA PHE A 126 -12.26 6.20 -5.54
C PHE A 126 -12.59 5.45 -4.26
N GLY A 127 -11.95 5.77 -3.13
CA GLY A 127 -12.06 4.98 -1.90
C GLY A 127 -13.49 4.83 -1.40
N ARG A 128 -14.31 5.90 -1.46
CA ARG A 128 -15.72 5.82 -1.05
C ARG A 128 -16.56 4.90 -1.94
N PHE A 129 -16.21 4.79 -3.22
CA PHE A 129 -16.92 3.94 -4.18
C PHE A 129 -16.45 2.49 -4.13
N LEU A 130 -15.14 2.27 -3.97
CA LEU A 130 -14.56 0.92 -3.96
C LEU A 130 -14.76 0.19 -2.64
N PHE A 131 -14.78 0.94 -1.54
CA PHE A 131 -14.77 0.40 -0.18
C PHE A 131 -16.08 0.72 0.54
N SER A 132 -17.19 0.22 -0.04
CA SER A 132 -18.54 0.32 0.53
C SER A 132 -18.63 -0.38 1.89
N GLY A 133 -19.45 0.09 2.84
CA GLY A 133 -19.54 -0.53 4.16
C GLY A 133 -18.49 -0.05 5.18
N GLY A 134 -18.00 1.18 5.02
CA GLY A 134 -17.28 1.88 6.09
C GLY A 134 -15.78 1.59 6.19
N LEU A 135 -15.22 0.72 5.33
CA LEU A 135 -13.78 0.44 5.30
C LEU A 135 -12.95 1.73 5.10
N TYR A 136 -13.39 2.64 4.23
CA TYR A 136 -12.70 3.92 4.04
C TYR A 136 -12.62 4.75 5.33
N GLY A 137 -13.64 4.68 6.20
CA GLY A 137 -13.63 5.35 7.51
C GLY A 137 -12.72 4.69 8.54
N LYS A 138 -12.34 3.43 8.32
CA LYS A 138 -11.39 2.66 9.14
C LYS A 138 -9.94 2.87 8.70
N LEU A 139 -9.71 3.59 7.59
CA LEU A 139 -8.38 3.83 7.03
C LEU A 139 -7.60 4.88 7.82
N ARG A 140 -6.35 4.55 8.17
CA ARG A 140 -5.42 5.41 8.91
C ARG A 140 -4.13 5.53 8.13
N TYR A 141 -3.82 6.74 7.67
CA TYR A 141 -2.59 7.02 6.94
C TYR A 141 -1.41 7.18 7.91
N ILE A 142 -0.33 6.45 7.65
CA ILE A 142 0.88 6.42 8.47
C ILE A 142 2.07 6.70 7.57
N ASN A 143 2.67 7.89 7.69
CA ASN A 143 3.77 8.31 6.82
C ASN A 143 5.15 7.87 7.28
N ARG A 144 5.27 7.47 8.54
CA ARG A 144 6.54 7.06 9.14
C ARG A 144 6.30 5.83 10.00
N ILE A 145 7.29 4.95 10.05
CA ILE A 145 7.27 3.76 10.89
C ILE A 145 7.10 4.15 12.37
N ASP A 146 7.65 5.27 12.81
CA ASP A 146 7.50 5.71 14.20
C ASP A 146 6.04 5.93 14.63
N TYR A 147 5.21 6.48 13.74
CA TYR A 147 3.77 6.67 14.00
C TYR A 147 2.98 5.34 13.97
N LEU A 148 3.54 4.29 13.35
CA LEU A 148 2.96 2.94 13.41
C LEU A 148 2.99 2.40 14.84
N TRP A 149 4.08 2.68 15.57
CA TRP A 149 4.29 2.16 16.91
C TRP A 149 3.32 2.73 17.95
N ASP A 150 2.67 3.87 17.67
CA ASP A 150 1.59 4.40 18.52
C ASP A 150 0.34 3.54 18.48
N HIS A 151 0.19 2.71 17.45
CA HIS A 151 -0.97 1.87 17.21
C HIS A 151 -0.66 0.38 17.39
N VAL A 152 0.56 -0.02 17.05
CA VAL A 152 1.02 -1.41 17.01
C VAL A 152 2.14 -1.63 18.03
N ARG A 153 2.20 -2.82 18.64
CA ARG A 153 3.27 -3.16 19.59
C ARG A 153 4.60 -3.34 18.85
N ARG A 154 5.64 -2.64 19.30
CA ARG A 154 7.01 -2.82 18.81
C ARG A 154 7.42 -4.29 18.99
N ASN A 155 8.20 -4.84 18.05
CA ASN A 155 8.69 -6.23 18.00
C ASN A 155 7.64 -7.32 17.74
N GLU A 156 6.35 -7.00 17.73
CA GLU A 156 5.31 -7.98 17.37
C GLU A 156 5.01 -8.01 15.87
N VAL A 157 5.35 -6.95 15.14
CA VAL A 157 5.18 -6.89 13.68
C VAL A 157 6.53 -6.78 13.02
N GLU A 158 6.86 -7.80 12.23
CA GLU A 158 8.04 -7.83 11.37
C GLU A 158 7.81 -6.90 10.17
N ILE A 159 8.61 -5.83 10.11
CA ILE A 159 8.64 -4.88 9.00
C ILE A 159 9.84 -5.24 8.12
N PRO A 160 9.65 -5.47 6.80
CA PRO A 160 10.76 -5.78 5.90
C PRO A 160 11.82 -4.67 5.85
N GLU A 161 13.09 -5.04 5.65
CA GLU A 161 14.25 -4.12 5.62
C GLU A 161 14.07 -2.98 4.60
N PHE A 162 13.58 -3.26 3.39
CA PHE A 162 13.34 -2.23 2.37
C PHE A 162 12.35 -1.13 2.80
N VAL A 163 11.53 -1.39 3.82
CA VAL A 163 10.59 -0.42 4.38
C VAL A 163 11.32 0.52 5.33
N HIS A 164 12.32 0.01 6.07
CA HIS A 164 13.20 0.81 6.92
C HIS A 164 14.08 1.73 6.08
N ASP A 165 14.71 1.21 5.02
CA ASP A 165 15.53 2.02 4.11
C ASP A 165 14.74 3.23 3.56
N HIS A 166 13.48 2.99 3.17
CA HIS A 166 12.61 4.05 2.68
C HIS A 166 12.16 5.03 3.76
N ASP A 167 11.94 4.57 5.00
CA ASP A 167 11.62 5.47 6.12
C ASP A 167 12.78 6.41 6.46
N GLU A 168 14.01 5.90 6.39
CA GLU A 168 15.23 6.70 6.55
C GLU A 168 15.34 7.74 5.44
N ASP A 169 15.13 7.36 4.18
CA ASP A 169 15.09 8.29 3.06
C ASP A 169 14.06 9.43 3.27
N LEU A 170 12.87 9.09 3.79
CA LEU A 170 11.82 10.07 4.08
C LEU A 170 12.16 11.00 5.24
N GLU A 171 13.00 10.57 6.18
CA GLU A 171 13.50 11.42 7.26
C GLU A 171 14.38 12.55 6.72
N TYR A 172 15.26 12.23 5.78
CA TYR A 172 16.16 13.19 5.15
C TYR A 172 15.49 13.96 4.01
N ARG A 173 14.47 13.38 3.36
CA ARG A 173 13.80 13.94 2.18
C ARG A 173 12.27 13.80 2.28
N PRO A 174 11.60 14.59 3.14
CA PRO A 174 10.15 14.48 3.36
C PRO A 174 9.29 14.71 2.12
N MET A 175 9.85 15.34 1.07
CA MET A 175 9.15 15.66 -0.17
C MET A 175 9.11 14.49 -1.17
N MET A 176 9.84 13.40 -0.93
CA MET A 176 9.86 12.22 -1.82
C MET A 176 8.46 11.63 -2.05
N ASP A 177 7.64 11.55 -0.99
CA ASP A 177 6.28 11.02 -1.05
C ASP A 177 5.31 11.87 -1.91
N TYR A 178 5.70 13.09 -2.27
CA TYR A 178 4.91 14.00 -3.10
C TYR A 178 5.25 13.91 -4.59
N GLY A 179 6.18 13.04 -5.01
CA GLY A 179 6.60 12.92 -6.40
C GLY A 179 7.27 14.19 -6.94
N LEU A 180 7.82 15.02 -6.06
CA LEU A 180 8.51 16.27 -6.35
C LEU A 180 10.03 16.08 -6.52
N GLU A 181 10.49 14.84 -6.73
CA GLU A 181 11.90 14.61 -7.02
C GLU A 181 12.25 15.23 -8.37
N SER A 182 13.19 16.18 -8.33
CA SER A 182 13.84 16.69 -9.53
C SER A 182 15.00 15.74 -9.83
N ASP A 183 15.18 15.29 -11.08
CA ASP A 183 16.28 14.41 -11.55
C ASP A 183 17.70 15.01 -11.41
N HIS A 184 17.86 16.07 -10.62
CA HIS A 184 19.13 16.73 -10.40
C HIS A 184 19.94 15.98 -9.34
N PRO A 185 21.15 15.49 -9.66
CA PRO A 185 22.10 15.02 -8.64
C PRO A 185 22.39 16.21 -7.71
N ARG A 186 22.03 16.10 -6.42
CA ARG A 186 22.34 17.16 -5.46
C ARG A 186 23.62 16.85 -4.71
N VAL A 187 24.56 17.78 -4.84
CA VAL A 187 25.78 17.92 -4.05
C VAL A 187 25.38 18.01 -2.57
N TYR A 188 25.90 17.10 -1.75
CA TYR A 188 25.76 17.15 -0.30
C TYR A 188 26.36 18.47 0.21
N GLY A 189 25.54 19.37 0.76
CA GLY A 189 26.06 20.50 1.55
C GLY A 189 25.42 21.88 1.41
N ALA A 190 24.17 22.03 0.96
CA ALA A 190 23.50 23.32 1.04
C ALA A 190 22.10 23.18 1.66
N ALA A 191 21.91 23.82 2.83
CA ALA A 191 20.59 24.12 3.35
C ALA A 191 19.78 24.89 2.29
N PRO A 192 18.46 24.71 2.19
CA PRO A 192 17.67 25.39 1.17
C PRO A 192 17.60 26.88 1.54
N THR A 193 18.47 27.70 0.95
CA THR A 193 18.28 29.15 0.94
C THR A 193 17.07 29.43 0.05
N MET A 194 16.00 29.91 0.68
CA MET A 194 14.79 30.43 0.05
C MET A 194 15.13 31.69 -0.74
N ASP A 195 15.65 31.55 -1.97
CA ASP A 195 15.76 32.66 -2.91
C ASP A 195 15.53 32.14 -4.34
N SER A 196 14.25 31.98 -4.71
CA SER A 196 13.84 31.89 -6.11
C SER A 196 13.38 33.28 -6.56
N PRO A 197 14.05 33.95 -7.53
CA PRO A 197 13.47 35.13 -8.14
C PRO A 197 12.33 34.70 -9.06
N VAL A 198 11.13 35.15 -8.73
CA VAL A 198 9.93 35.02 -9.54
C VAL A 198 10.20 35.62 -10.92
N SER A 199 10.29 34.78 -11.96
CA SER A 199 10.34 35.23 -13.35
C SER A 199 8.98 35.81 -13.73
N MET A 200 8.82 37.13 -13.63
CA MET A 200 7.64 37.84 -14.13
C MET A 200 7.53 37.66 -15.65
N TYR A 201 6.48 36.96 -16.10
CA TYR A 201 6.12 36.93 -17.51
C TYR A 201 5.56 38.30 -17.92
N SER A 202 6.29 38.97 -18.82
CA SER A 202 5.98 40.27 -19.39
C SER A 202 4.75 40.20 -20.31
N MET A 203 3.65 40.83 -19.90
CA MET A 203 2.51 41.13 -20.78
C MET A 203 2.83 42.39 -21.60
N ARG A 204 3.30 42.23 -22.84
CA ARG A 204 3.29 43.33 -23.81
C ARG A 204 2.03 43.24 -24.67
N CYS A 205 1.17 44.24 -24.52
CA CYS A 205 0.05 44.54 -25.39
C CYS A 205 0.55 44.82 -26.82
N ILE A 206 -0.17 44.32 -27.82
CA ILE A 206 -0.08 44.81 -29.19
C ILE A 206 -1.39 45.55 -29.46
N SER A 207 -1.26 46.82 -29.85
CA SER A 207 -2.32 47.71 -30.36
C SER A 207 -2.74 47.35 -31.77
#